data_AF-R7RY32-F1
#
_entry.id   AF-R7RY32-F1
#
_cell.length_a   1.000
_cell.length_b   1.000
_cell.length_c   1.000
_cell.angle_alpha   90.00
_cell.angle_beta   90.00
_cell.angle_gamma   90.00
#
_symmetry.space_group_name_H-M   'P 1'
#
loop_
_entity.id
_entity.type
_entity.pdbx_description
1 polymer ?
#
loop_
_entity_poly.entity_id
_entity_poly.type
_entity_poly.pdbx_seq_one_letter_code
_entity_poly.pdbx_strand_id
1 'polypeptide(L)'
;FGGNTREKLTLAGRSAEAYSVHAQVCHEFFMRKGEQKDDAPVFNRLIIYSNAIPTSPKSLSDVQPQFEELLTACSIPLSLSGPEKLARLRSIPARKLTSKVMGLKMHTFRPVVNGTFFPTDLFDRFKNGEFAKEFERRRLELFVSEVRDERRSMYRQINPPDSLETLHLQVSNYYPSHVTDKLIDAYLNCKVHLPYAHPDPDPNIDAWKKVYGDIISDGQVRAPSRLLVDQLRHANVPLSHVHRYLIS
;
A
#
# COMPACT_ATOMS: atom_id res chain seq x y z
N PHE A 1 26.49 -18.93 8.14
CA PHE A 1 25.17 -18.93 8.82
C PHE A 1 24.36 -20.22 8.66
N GLY A 2 24.82 -21.28 7.99
CA GLY A 2 24.16 -22.61 8.03
C GLY A 2 22.71 -22.68 7.53
N GLY A 3 22.17 -21.60 6.97
CA GLY A 3 20.80 -21.54 6.44
C GLY A 3 20.71 -22.21 5.07
N ASN A 4 19.61 -22.92 4.83
CA ASN A 4 19.29 -23.46 3.50
C ASN A 4 18.85 -22.29 2.60
N THR A 5 19.69 -21.94 1.63
CA THR A 5 19.66 -20.63 0.96
C THR A 5 18.64 -20.50 -0.17
N ARG A 6 18.05 -21.60 -0.68
CA ARG A 6 17.18 -21.54 -1.88
C ARG A 6 15.85 -22.26 -1.76
N GLU A 7 15.73 -23.29 -0.93
CA GLU A 7 14.52 -24.14 -0.93
C GLU A 7 13.44 -23.74 0.10
N LYS A 8 13.75 -22.84 1.04
CA LYS A 8 12.84 -22.54 2.17
C LYS A 8 12.73 -21.05 2.53
N LEU A 9 13.13 -20.15 1.65
CA LEU A 9 13.07 -18.72 1.96
C LEU A 9 11.61 -18.25 1.98
N THR A 10 11.24 -17.63 3.10
CA THR A 10 9.89 -17.12 3.37
C THR A 10 9.98 -15.61 3.55
N LEU A 11 9.23 -14.86 2.74
CA LEU A 11 9.10 -13.42 2.91
C LEU A 11 7.87 -13.14 3.75
N ALA A 12 8.07 -12.54 4.91
CA ALA A 12 7.01 -12.18 5.83
C ALA A 12 7.06 -10.68 6.13
N GLY A 13 5.90 -10.05 6.24
CA GLY A 13 5.82 -8.64 6.61
C GLY A 13 4.47 -8.29 7.21
N ARG A 14 4.47 -7.31 8.13
CA ARG A 14 3.27 -6.75 8.74
C ARG A 14 3.05 -5.29 8.33
N SER A 15 1.80 -4.94 8.02
CA SER A 15 1.41 -3.57 7.69
C SER A 15 2.26 -3.01 6.53
N ALA A 16 3.11 -2.00 6.75
CA ALA A 16 3.98 -1.45 5.72
C ALA A 16 4.96 -2.49 5.13
N GLU A 17 5.45 -3.42 5.95
CA GLU A 17 6.34 -4.49 5.46
C GLU A 17 5.57 -5.50 4.60
N ALA A 18 4.29 -5.73 4.88
CA ALA A 18 3.46 -6.61 4.06
C ALA A 18 3.25 -6.00 2.66
N TYR A 19 3.11 -4.66 2.60
CA TYR A 19 3.16 -3.92 1.34
C TYR A 19 4.52 -4.09 0.65
N SER A 20 5.63 -4.02 1.38
CA SER A 20 6.97 -4.25 0.81
C SER A 20 7.17 -5.68 0.30
N VAL A 21 6.64 -6.70 0.99
CA VAL A 21 6.65 -8.09 0.53
C VAL A 21 5.90 -8.20 -0.78
N HIS A 22 4.67 -7.68 -0.84
CA HIS A 22 3.88 -7.69 -2.07
C HIS A 22 4.58 -6.93 -3.20
N ALA A 23 5.21 -5.79 -2.90
CA ALA A 23 5.98 -5.00 -3.86
C ALA A 23 7.20 -5.74 -4.41
N GLN A 24 7.95 -6.42 -3.55
CA GLN A 24 9.08 -7.28 -3.93
C GLN A 24 8.62 -8.40 -4.86
N VAL A 25 7.49 -9.05 -4.57
CA VAL A 25 6.91 -10.10 -5.41
C VAL A 25 6.51 -9.56 -6.78
N CYS A 26 5.91 -8.38 -6.84
CA CYS A 26 5.56 -7.73 -8.11
C CYS A 26 6.81 -7.44 -8.94
N HIS A 27 7.85 -6.88 -8.33
CA HIS A 27 9.12 -6.63 -9.00
C HIS A 27 9.74 -7.93 -9.53
N GLU A 28 9.77 -8.97 -8.69
CA GLU A 28 10.29 -10.29 -9.03
C GLU A 28 9.53 -10.96 -10.20
N PHE A 29 8.22 -10.73 -10.30
CA PHE A 29 7.39 -11.31 -11.36
C PHE A 29 7.48 -10.54 -12.69
N PHE A 30 7.50 -9.21 -12.63
CA PHE A 30 7.29 -8.37 -13.81
C PHE A 30 8.56 -7.64 -14.28
N MET A 31 9.52 -7.37 -13.39
CA MET A 31 10.71 -6.58 -13.72
C MET A 31 11.95 -7.44 -14.00
N ARG A 32 12.02 -8.68 -13.52
CA ARG A 32 13.10 -9.61 -13.89
C ARG A 32 12.98 -10.00 -15.37
N LYS A 33 14.08 -9.86 -16.12
CA LYS A 33 14.19 -10.18 -17.55
C LYS A 33 15.36 -11.14 -17.81
N GLY A 34 15.23 -11.99 -18.83
CA GLY A 34 16.31 -12.86 -19.31
C GLY A 34 16.63 -14.04 -18.39
N GLU A 35 17.90 -14.43 -18.27
CA GLU A 35 18.40 -15.57 -17.48
C GLU A 35 17.99 -15.50 -15.99
N GLN A 36 17.73 -14.30 -15.46
CA GLN A 36 17.19 -14.10 -14.13
C GLN A 36 15.75 -14.63 -13.98
N LYS A 37 14.98 -14.83 -15.06
CA LYS A 37 13.61 -15.40 -14.96
C LYS A 37 13.63 -16.92 -14.82
N ASP A 38 14.69 -17.56 -15.30
CA ASP A 38 14.93 -19.01 -15.28
C ASP A 38 15.67 -19.47 -14.01
N ASP A 39 16.34 -18.55 -13.32
CA ASP A 39 16.84 -18.79 -11.97
C ASP A 39 15.68 -19.07 -11.00
N ALA A 40 15.88 -20.08 -10.13
CA ALA A 40 14.92 -20.47 -9.11
C ALA A 40 14.45 -19.24 -8.29
N PRO A 41 13.15 -19.17 -7.93
CA PRO A 41 12.61 -18.01 -7.23
C PRO A 41 13.40 -17.78 -5.92
N VAL A 42 13.65 -16.51 -5.60
CA VAL A 42 14.38 -16.13 -4.37
C VAL A 42 13.63 -16.59 -3.11
N PHE A 43 12.32 -16.81 -3.22
CA PHE A 43 11.43 -17.18 -2.14
C PHE A 43 10.37 -18.19 -2.61
N ASN A 44 9.92 -19.03 -1.68
CA ASN A 44 8.89 -20.05 -1.93
C ASN A 44 7.59 -19.77 -1.17
N ARG A 45 7.66 -18.98 -0.10
CA ARG A 45 6.51 -18.68 0.77
C ARG A 45 6.39 -17.19 1.02
N LEU A 46 5.16 -16.72 1.06
CA LEU A 46 4.79 -15.35 1.32
C LEU A 46 3.85 -15.29 2.51
N ILE A 47 4.14 -14.40 3.46
CA ILE A 47 3.29 -14.14 4.62
C ILE A 47 2.99 -12.64 4.67
N ILE A 48 1.72 -12.30 4.48
CA ILE A 48 1.24 -10.93 4.37
C ILE A 48 0.26 -10.69 5.51
N TYR A 49 0.70 -9.95 6.53
CA TYR A 49 -0.16 -9.54 7.63
C TYR A 49 -0.74 -8.15 7.35
N SER A 50 -2.05 -8.11 7.12
CA SER A 50 -2.87 -6.90 7.27
C SER A 50 -2.53 -5.71 6.35
N ASN A 51 -2.01 -5.98 5.15
CA ASN A 51 -1.87 -4.96 4.11
C ASN A 51 -1.56 -5.61 2.76
N ALA A 52 -2.08 -5.08 1.67
CA ALA A 52 -1.68 -5.47 0.32
C ALA A 52 -1.76 -4.26 -0.61
N ILE A 53 -1.11 -4.32 -1.78
CA ILE A 53 -1.11 -3.21 -2.74
C ILE A 53 -2.55 -2.95 -3.21
N PRO A 54 -3.14 -1.79 -2.88
CA PRO A 54 -4.56 -1.55 -3.11
C PRO A 54 -4.89 -0.95 -4.46
N THR A 55 -3.94 -0.23 -5.02
CA THR A 55 -4.04 0.43 -6.32
C THR A 55 -2.63 0.72 -6.83
N SER A 56 -2.51 1.13 -8.09
CA SER A 56 -1.24 1.59 -8.65
C SER A 56 -0.63 2.67 -7.74
N PRO A 57 0.65 2.54 -7.36
CA PRO A 57 1.32 3.57 -6.59
C PRO A 57 1.30 4.93 -7.33
N LYS A 58 1.50 6.02 -6.57
CA LYS A 58 1.45 7.38 -7.12
C LYS A 58 2.50 7.58 -8.23
N SER A 59 2.17 8.38 -9.22
CA SER A 59 3.10 8.79 -10.28
C SER A 59 4.08 9.85 -9.76
N LEU A 60 5.16 10.09 -10.50
CA LEU A 60 6.13 11.14 -10.16
C LEU A 60 5.48 12.54 -10.13
N SER A 61 4.50 12.81 -11.00
CA SER A 61 3.77 14.07 -11.00
C SER A 61 2.89 14.25 -9.76
N ASP A 62 2.31 13.16 -9.24
CA ASP A 62 1.43 13.22 -8.06
C ASP A 62 2.20 13.48 -6.76
N VAL A 63 3.48 13.10 -6.71
CA VAL A 63 4.34 13.32 -5.53
C VAL A 63 5.15 14.62 -5.61
N GLN A 64 5.15 15.29 -6.75
CA GLN A 64 5.85 16.57 -6.94
C GLN A 64 5.38 17.64 -5.93
N PRO A 65 4.07 17.82 -5.66
CA PRO A 65 3.61 18.76 -4.64
C PRO A 65 4.11 18.42 -3.23
N GLN A 66 4.18 17.13 -2.88
CA GLN A 66 4.72 16.66 -1.60
C GLN A 66 6.22 17.00 -1.47
N PHE A 67 6.98 16.87 -2.56
CA PHE A 67 8.40 17.25 -2.58
C PHE A 67 8.58 18.77 -2.42
N GLU A 68 7.74 19.57 -3.08
CA GLU A 68 7.78 21.04 -2.95
C GLU A 68 7.38 21.53 -1.56
N GLU A 69 6.43 20.85 -0.91
CA GLU A 69 6.07 21.11 0.49
C GLU A 69 7.26 20.87 1.42
N LEU A 70 8.00 19.78 1.23
CA LEU A 70 9.21 19.46 1.99
C LEU A 70 10.30 20.52 1.78
N LEU A 71 10.51 20.97 0.54
CA LEU A 71 11.48 22.03 0.22
C LEU A 71 11.11 23.34 0.90
N THR A 72 9.83 23.71 0.87
CA THR A 72 9.29 24.91 1.52
C THR A 72 9.47 24.84 3.03
N ALA A 73 9.15 23.71 3.66
CA ALA A 73 9.39 23.47 5.08
C ALA A 73 10.90 23.50 5.44
N CYS A 74 11.76 23.13 4.49
CA CYS A 74 13.21 23.21 4.62
C CYS A 74 13.80 24.60 4.28
N SER A 75 12.97 25.57 3.90
CA SER A 75 13.38 26.90 3.45
C SER A 75 14.32 26.85 2.22
N ILE A 76 14.11 25.87 1.33
CA ILE A 76 14.86 25.69 0.09
C ILE A 76 14.06 26.33 -1.06
N PRO A 77 14.64 27.27 -1.83
CA PRO A 77 13.95 27.89 -2.96
C PRO A 77 13.54 26.87 -4.04
N LEU A 78 12.28 26.96 -4.48
CA LEU A 78 11.73 26.10 -5.54
C LEU A 78 12.31 26.42 -6.93
N SER A 79 12.93 27.58 -7.11
CA SER A 79 13.58 28.01 -8.36
C SER A 79 14.91 27.31 -8.66
N LEU A 80 15.48 26.59 -7.69
CA LEU A 80 16.74 25.88 -7.86
C LEU A 80 16.62 24.67 -8.79
N SER A 81 17.73 24.28 -9.40
CA SER A 81 17.79 23.06 -10.21
C SER A 81 17.57 21.81 -9.33
N GLY A 82 17.07 20.72 -9.92
CA GLY A 82 16.84 19.46 -9.22
C GLY A 82 18.06 18.95 -8.42
N PRO A 83 19.28 18.92 -9.01
CA PRO A 83 20.48 18.50 -8.29
C PRO A 83 20.83 19.40 -7.09
N GLU A 84 20.64 20.72 -7.22
CA GLU A 84 20.92 21.67 -6.13
C GLU A 84 19.92 21.53 -4.97
N LYS A 85 18.63 21.28 -5.29
CA LYS A 85 17.61 20.96 -4.30
C LYS A 85 18.02 19.73 -3.48
N LEU A 86 18.47 18.67 -4.15
CA LEU A 86 18.95 17.44 -3.49
C LEU A 86 20.23 17.67 -2.67
N ALA A 87 21.18 18.46 -3.18
CA ALA A 87 22.40 18.79 -2.44
C ALA A 87 22.09 19.52 -1.13
N ARG A 88 21.16 20.48 -1.16
CA ARG A 88 20.71 21.20 0.04
C ARG A 88 19.88 20.34 0.98
N LEU A 89 19.08 19.40 0.47
CA LEU A 89 18.39 18.43 1.32
C LEU A 89 19.37 17.50 2.05
N ARG A 90 20.43 17.04 1.36
CA ARG A 90 21.47 16.19 1.94
C ARG A 90 22.33 16.89 3.00
N SER A 91 22.45 18.22 2.95
CA SER A 91 23.20 18.97 3.95
C SER A 91 22.41 19.21 5.26
N ILE A 92 21.10 18.94 5.26
CA ILE A 92 20.27 19.04 6.47
C ILE A 92 20.45 17.78 7.33
N PRO A 93 20.70 17.92 8.65
CA PRO A 93 20.77 16.77 9.54
C PRO A 93 19.47 15.94 9.53
N ALA A 94 19.60 14.61 9.48
CA ALA A 94 18.46 13.69 9.39
C ALA A 94 17.38 13.94 10.46
N ARG A 95 17.78 14.25 11.71
CA ARG A 95 16.84 14.57 12.80
C ARG A 95 15.97 15.81 12.51
N LYS A 96 16.54 16.84 11.88
CA LYS A 96 15.80 18.05 11.49
C LYS A 96 14.87 17.76 10.31
N LEU A 97 15.26 16.84 9.43
CA LEU A 97 14.41 16.42 8.32
C LEU A 97 13.19 15.64 8.84
N THR A 98 13.40 14.65 9.71
CA THR A 98 12.31 13.85 10.29
C THR A 98 11.33 14.68 11.12
N SER A 99 11.82 15.68 11.87
CA SER A 99 10.93 16.56 12.64
C SER A 99 10.06 17.43 11.73
N LYS A 100 10.59 17.86 10.58
CA LYS A 100 9.84 18.66 9.60
C LYS A 100 8.81 17.83 8.85
N VAL A 101 9.11 16.56 8.56
CA VAL A 101 8.17 15.65 7.88
C VAL A 101 6.86 15.49 8.67
N MET A 102 6.92 15.41 10.00
CA MET A 102 5.72 15.30 10.84
C MET A 102 4.81 16.55 10.79
N GLY A 103 5.34 17.70 10.38
CA GLY A 103 4.59 18.95 10.24
C GLY A 103 4.00 19.18 8.84
N LEU A 104 4.24 18.27 7.89
CA LEU A 104 3.72 18.40 6.52
C LEU A 104 2.25 17.97 6.46
N LYS A 105 1.48 18.63 5.60
CA LYS A 105 0.13 18.20 5.22
C LYS A 105 0.21 16.84 4.54
N MET A 106 1.16 16.68 3.62
CA MET A 106 1.47 15.40 2.97
C MET A 106 2.66 14.68 3.64
N HIS A 107 2.47 14.22 4.87
CA HIS A 107 3.54 13.59 5.67
C HIS A 107 3.86 12.13 5.28
N THR A 108 3.05 11.48 4.44
CA THR A 108 3.19 10.05 4.12
C THR A 108 3.96 9.84 2.82
N PHE A 109 5.23 9.49 2.92
CA PHE A 109 6.06 9.10 1.77
C PHE A 109 5.86 7.62 1.46
N ARG A 110 5.42 7.31 0.22
CA ARG A 110 5.18 5.94 -0.24
C ARG A 110 5.93 5.64 -1.53
N PRO A 111 6.09 4.36 -1.90
CA PRO A 111 6.72 3.99 -3.17
C PRO A 111 5.99 4.62 -4.36
N VAL A 112 6.76 5.01 -5.37
CA VAL A 112 6.28 5.65 -6.60
C VAL A 112 6.47 4.75 -7.80
N VAL A 113 5.59 4.87 -8.79
CA VAL A 113 5.77 4.19 -10.07
C VAL A 113 6.72 5.01 -10.93
N ASN A 114 7.94 4.50 -11.11
CA ASN A 114 8.97 5.11 -11.96
C ASN A 114 9.40 4.18 -13.13
N GLY A 115 8.69 3.08 -13.36
CA GLY A 115 9.02 2.08 -14.38
C GLY A 115 10.30 1.28 -14.10
N THR A 116 10.98 1.52 -12.97
CA THR A 116 12.21 0.80 -12.58
C THR A 116 11.90 -0.28 -11.56
N PHE A 117 11.13 0.05 -10.51
CA PHE A 117 10.78 -0.92 -9.46
C PHE A 117 9.38 -1.52 -9.67
N PHE A 118 8.43 -0.72 -10.11
CA PHE A 118 7.10 -1.18 -10.48
C PHE A 118 6.91 -1.03 -11.99
N PRO A 119 6.27 -2.00 -12.65
CA PRO A 119 5.81 -1.81 -14.02
C PRO A 119 4.75 -0.70 -14.03
N THR A 120 4.73 0.12 -15.08
CA THR A 120 3.77 1.22 -15.23
C THR A 120 2.32 0.75 -15.35
N ASP A 121 2.14 -0.50 -15.80
CA ASP A 121 0.87 -1.20 -16.02
C ASP A 121 0.55 -2.23 -14.91
N LEU A 122 1.11 -2.05 -13.69
CA LEU A 122 0.99 -3.01 -12.58
C LEU A 122 -0.45 -3.49 -12.34
N PHE A 123 -1.41 -2.56 -12.26
CA PHE A 123 -2.80 -2.91 -11.98
C PHE A 123 -3.51 -3.62 -13.14
N ASP A 124 -3.11 -3.34 -14.39
CA ASP A 124 -3.65 -4.04 -15.55
C ASP A 124 -3.11 -5.48 -15.62
N ARG A 125 -1.84 -5.69 -15.23
CA ARG A 125 -1.27 -7.05 -15.08
C ARG A 125 -1.96 -7.85 -13.99
N PHE A 126 -2.36 -7.20 -12.89
CA PHE A 126 -3.20 -7.81 -11.87
C PHE A 126 -4.56 -8.22 -12.42
N LYS A 127 -5.25 -7.33 -13.15
CA LYS A 127 -6.55 -7.63 -13.78
C LYS A 127 -6.46 -8.75 -14.82
N ASN A 128 -5.38 -8.80 -15.59
CA ASN A 128 -5.13 -9.82 -16.61
C ASN A 128 -4.75 -11.18 -16.02
N GLY A 129 -4.58 -11.27 -14.68
CA GLY A 129 -4.20 -12.50 -13.99
C GLY A 129 -2.75 -12.93 -14.23
N GLU A 130 -1.89 -12.05 -14.76
CA GLU A 130 -0.47 -12.36 -14.98
C GLU A 130 0.24 -12.69 -13.67
N PHE A 131 -0.13 -11.98 -12.59
CA PHE A 131 0.38 -12.26 -11.25
C PHE A 131 0.09 -13.71 -10.83
N ALA A 132 -1.16 -14.15 -11.01
CA ALA A 132 -1.60 -15.46 -10.58
C ALA A 132 -0.96 -16.58 -11.41
N LYS A 133 -0.74 -16.35 -12.71
CA LYS A 133 0.02 -17.28 -13.58
C LYS A 133 1.46 -17.45 -13.14
N GLU A 134 2.17 -16.37 -12.81
CA GLU A 134 3.55 -16.46 -12.31
C GLU A 134 3.60 -17.08 -10.90
N PHE A 135 2.60 -16.80 -10.05
CA PHE A 135 2.46 -17.42 -8.73
C PHE A 135 2.30 -18.95 -8.83
N GLU A 136 1.44 -19.42 -9.74
CA GLU A 136 1.23 -20.85 -10.00
C GLU A 136 2.46 -21.50 -10.63
N ARG A 137 3.04 -20.88 -11.66
CA ARG A 137 4.25 -21.37 -12.35
C ARG A 137 5.38 -21.63 -11.36
N ARG A 138 5.51 -20.76 -10.35
CA ARG A 138 6.54 -20.84 -9.31
C ARG A 138 6.12 -21.68 -8.10
N ARG A 139 4.88 -22.19 -8.06
CA ARG A 139 4.31 -23.01 -6.96
C ARG A 139 4.51 -22.37 -5.58
N LEU A 140 4.24 -21.07 -5.49
CA LEU A 140 4.39 -20.35 -4.22
C LEU A 140 3.25 -20.69 -3.26
N GLU A 141 3.53 -20.53 -1.97
CA GLU A 141 2.53 -20.57 -0.90
C GLU A 141 2.28 -19.16 -0.36
N LEU A 142 1.01 -18.80 -0.13
CA LEU A 142 0.59 -17.50 0.39
C LEU A 142 -0.20 -17.70 1.68
N PHE A 143 0.26 -17.01 2.73
CA PHE A 143 -0.47 -16.80 3.96
C PHE A 143 -0.91 -15.33 4.03
N VAL A 144 -2.21 -15.09 4.12
CA VAL A 144 -2.79 -13.75 4.31
C VAL A 144 -3.57 -13.72 5.60
N SER A 145 -3.31 -12.71 6.43
CA SER A 145 -4.17 -12.44 7.58
C SER A 145 -4.77 -11.04 7.52
N GLU A 146 -5.96 -10.90 8.08
CA GLU A 146 -6.60 -9.63 8.37
C GLU A 146 -7.00 -9.61 9.86
N VAL A 147 -6.86 -8.45 10.53
CA VAL A 147 -7.41 -8.27 11.87
C VAL A 147 -8.80 -7.67 11.74
N ARG A 148 -9.78 -8.24 12.45
CA ARG A 148 -11.18 -7.83 12.40
C ARG A 148 -11.37 -6.33 12.67
N ASP A 149 -10.60 -5.81 13.63
CA ASP A 149 -10.76 -4.48 14.22
C ASP A 149 -9.65 -3.47 13.88
N GLU A 150 -8.91 -3.67 12.79
CA GLU A 150 -7.90 -2.69 12.34
C GLU A 150 -8.47 -1.29 12.05
N ARG A 151 -9.70 -1.25 11.55
CA ARG A 151 -10.55 -0.07 11.47
C ARG A 151 -10.68 0.68 12.78
N ARG A 152 -10.70 -0.04 13.92
CA ARG A 152 -11.10 0.48 15.24
C ARG A 152 -9.94 1.01 16.06
N SER A 153 -8.75 0.38 16.03
CA SER A 153 -7.65 0.76 16.95
C SER A 153 -6.58 1.68 16.36
N MET A 154 -6.22 1.57 15.07
CA MET A 154 -5.09 2.34 14.52
C MET A 154 -5.52 3.49 13.61
N TYR A 155 -6.29 3.22 12.55
CA TYR A 155 -6.58 4.26 11.55
C TYR A 155 -7.52 5.37 12.05
N ARG A 156 -8.37 5.10 13.04
CA ARG A 156 -9.22 6.12 13.69
C ARG A 156 -8.45 7.09 14.58
N GLN A 157 -7.29 6.67 15.10
CA GLN A 157 -6.49 7.45 16.04
C GLN A 157 -5.36 8.21 15.34
N ILE A 158 -4.92 7.73 14.18
CA ILE A 158 -3.82 8.33 13.41
C ILE A 158 -4.41 9.33 12.40
N ASN A 159 -4.29 10.63 12.74
CA ASN A 159 -4.75 11.77 11.96
C ASN A 159 -6.26 11.77 11.65
N PRO A 160 -7.12 11.85 12.68
CA PRO A 160 -8.56 11.89 12.48
C PRO A 160 -8.97 13.12 11.67
N PRO A 161 -9.82 12.97 10.65
CA PRO A 161 -10.37 14.12 9.95
C PRO A 161 -11.55 14.72 10.71
N ASP A 162 -11.54 16.05 10.81
CA ASP A 162 -12.62 16.83 11.45
C ASP A 162 -13.55 17.51 10.42
N SER A 163 -13.19 17.48 9.14
CA SER A 163 -14.00 18.04 8.03
C SER A 163 -13.84 17.23 6.74
N LEU A 164 -14.69 17.52 5.74
CA LEU A 164 -14.59 16.91 4.40
C LEU A 164 -13.25 17.23 3.72
N GLU A 165 -12.73 18.45 3.90
CA GLU A 165 -11.43 18.85 3.36
C GLU A 165 -10.29 18.09 4.05
N THR A 166 -10.36 17.94 5.37
CA THR A 166 -9.38 17.13 6.12
C THR A 166 -9.47 15.66 5.75
N LEU A 167 -10.68 15.13 5.50
CA LEU A 167 -10.89 13.76 5.02
C LEU A 167 -10.23 13.56 3.65
N HIS A 168 -10.44 14.50 2.72
CA HIS A 168 -9.83 14.48 1.39
C HIS A 168 -8.31 14.51 1.48
N LEU A 169 -7.75 15.38 2.33
CA LEU A 169 -6.30 15.45 2.56
C LEU A 169 -5.74 14.13 3.13
N GLN A 170 -6.41 13.54 4.12
CA GLN A 170 -5.93 12.30 4.71
C GLN A 170 -6.06 11.11 3.75
N VAL A 171 -7.15 11.01 2.98
CA VAL A 171 -7.30 9.92 1.98
C VAL A 171 -6.33 10.11 0.81
N SER A 172 -6.09 11.34 0.37
CA SER A 172 -5.12 11.64 -0.69
C SER A 172 -3.68 11.39 -0.26
N ASN A 173 -3.38 11.29 1.04
CA ASN A 173 -2.08 10.78 1.50
C ASN A 173 -1.86 9.30 1.12
N TYR A 174 -2.93 8.49 1.08
CA TYR A 174 -2.85 7.06 0.78
C TYR A 174 -3.04 6.73 -0.70
N TYR A 175 -3.89 7.49 -1.41
CA TYR A 175 -4.28 7.18 -2.79
C TYR A 175 -4.00 8.36 -3.74
N PRO A 176 -3.87 8.10 -5.05
CA PRO A 176 -3.90 9.16 -6.06
C PRO A 176 -5.20 9.97 -5.99
N SER A 177 -5.17 11.24 -6.40
CA SER A 177 -6.33 12.15 -6.30
C SER A 177 -7.59 11.59 -7.00
N HIS A 178 -7.43 11.03 -8.20
CA HIS A 178 -8.55 10.45 -8.96
C HIS A 178 -9.19 9.22 -8.27
N VAL A 179 -8.45 8.48 -7.46
CA VAL A 179 -8.97 7.36 -6.65
C VAL A 179 -9.61 7.90 -5.38
N THR A 180 -9.01 8.92 -4.77
CA THR A 180 -9.51 9.57 -3.57
C THR A 180 -10.92 10.10 -3.76
N ASP A 181 -11.17 10.82 -4.86
CA ASP A 181 -12.49 11.38 -5.17
C ASP A 181 -13.55 10.28 -5.30
N LYS A 182 -13.21 9.19 -6.02
CA LYS A 182 -14.11 8.04 -6.21
C LYS A 182 -14.38 7.28 -4.92
N LEU A 183 -13.38 7.13 -4.06
CA LEU A 183 -13.54 6.48 -2.76
C LEU A 183 -14.44 7.31 -1.85
N ILE A 184 -14.22 8.63 -1.79
CA ILE A 184 -15.05 9.52 -0.97
C ILE A 184 -16.49 9.52 -1.48
N ASP A 185 -16.70 9.62 -2.80
CA ASP A 185 -18.02 9.56 -3.42
C ASP A 185 -18.73 8.21 -3.15
N ALA A 186 -18.02 7.10 -3.29
CA ALA A 186 -18.57 5.78 -3.02
C ALA A 186 -19.05 5.63 -1.56
N TYR A 187 -18.26 6.10 -0.59
CA TYR A 187 -18.60 5.94 0.82
C TYR A 187 -19.63 6.96 1.30
N LEU A 188 -19.60 8.21 0.83
CA LEU A 188 -20.52 9.26 1.24
C LEU A 188 -21.85 9.23 0.47
N ASN A 189 -21.80 9.09 -0.86
CA ASN A 189 -22.98 9.18 -1.73
C ASN A 189 -23.55 7.79 -2.06
N CYS A 190 -22.72 6.84 -2.49
CA CYS A 190 -23.20 5.48 -2.82
C CYS A 190 -23.41 4.60 -1.58
N LYS A 191 -22.91 5.02 -0.41
CA LYS A 191 -23.11 4.36 0.89
C LYS A 191 -22.81 2.85 0.85
N VAL A 192 -21.76 2.45 0.13
CA VAL A 192 -21.41 1.02 -0.11
C VAL A 192 -21.19 0.23 1.18
N HIS A 193 -20.90 0.92 2.28
CA HIS A 193 -20.67 0.35 3.60
C HIS A 193 -21.97 0.03 4.37
N LEU A 194 -23.11 0.68 4.06
CA LEU A 194 -24.35 0.50 4.81
C LEU A 194 -24.90 -0.94 4.85
N PRO A 195 -24.92 -1.73 3.75
CA PRO A 195 -25.47 -3.08 3.79
C PRO A 195 -24.62 -4.05 4.63
N TYR A 196 -23.36 -3.72 4.90
CA TYR A 196 -22.42 -4.56 5.67
C TYR A 196 -21.88 -3.84 6.90
N ALA A 197 -22.54 -2.76 7.34
CA ALA A 197 -22.11 -1.94 8.45
C ALA A 197 -22.23 -2.74 9.76
N HIS A 198 -21.10 -3.10 10.36
CA HIS A 198 -21.09 -3.65 11.70
C HIS A 198 -21.43 -2.56 12.72
N PRO A 199 -22.25 -2.84 13.75
CA PRO A 199 -22.48 -1.90 14.83
C PRO A 199 -21.13 -1.52 15.46
N ASP A 200 -20.93 -0.21 15.61
CA ASP A 200 -19.74 0.29 16.30
C ASP A 200 -19.93 0.13 17.81
N PRO A 201 -18.92 -0.38 18.53
CA PRO A 201 -18.99 -0.55 19.98
C PRO A 201 -18.94 0.78 20.73
N ASP A 202 -18.55 1.87 20.06
CA ASP A 202 -18.57 3.23 20.60
C ASP A 202 -19.67 4.05 19.91
N PRO A 203 -20.76 4.39 20.63
CA PRO A 203 -21.86 5.19 20.09
C PRO A 203 -21.51 6.69 19.92
N ASN A 204 -20.38 7.16 20.45
CA ASN A 204 -20.00 8.58 20.50
C ASN A 204 -18.92 8.97 19.47
N ILE A 205 -18.54 8.08 18.56
CA ILE A 205 -17.52 8.38 17.54
C ILE A 205 -18.06 9.35 16.48
N ASP A 206 -17.26 10.37 16.16
CA ASP A 206 -17.51 11.26 15.02
C ASP A 206 -17.70 10.48 13.72
N ALA A 207 -18.77 10.82 13.00
CA ALA A 207 -19.10 10.20 11.71
C ALA A 207 -17.96 10.30 10.69
N TRP A 208 -17.18 11.39 10.70
CA TRP A 208 -16.03 11.58 9.81
C TRP A 208 -14.87 10.63 10.11
N LYS A 209 -14.55 10.43 11.39
CA LYS A 209 -13.52 9.47 11.85
C LYS A 209 -13.94 8.03 11.52
N LYS A 210 -15.24 7.76 11.62
CA LYS A 210 -15.84 6.49 11.22
C LYS A 210 -15.67 6.25 9.71
N VAL A 211 -16.08 7.18 8.85
CA VAL A 211 -15.96 7.01 7.40
C VAL A 211 -14.50 6.89 6.96
N TYR A 212 -13.60 7.68 7.54
CA TYR A 212 -12.16 7.58 7.25
C TYR A 212 -11.59 6.21 7.58
N GLY A 213 -11.86 5.69 8.78
CA GLY A 213 -11.40 4.36 9.17
C GLY A 213 -11.98 3.24 8.30
N ASP A 214 -13.18 3.42 7.74
CA ASP A 214 -13.78 2.48 6.79
C ASP A 214 -13.00 2.49 5.47
N ILE A 215 -12.85 3.67 4.87
CA ILE A 215 -12.16 3.84 3.58
C ILE A 215 -10.74 3.29 3.66
N ILE A 216 -9.98 3.59 4.72
CA ILE A 216 -8.60 3.16 4.83
C ILE A 216 -8.49 1.66 5.17
N SER A 217 -9.32 1.15 6.10
CA SER A 217 -9.27 -0.28 6.45
C SER A 217 -9.72 -1.16 5.29
N ASP A 218 -10.80 -0.79 4.60
CA ASP A 218 -11.30 -1.54 3.47
C ASP A 218 -10.35 -1.37 2.28
N GLY A 219 -9.84 -0.16 2.03
CA GLY A 219 -8.95 0.13 0.92
C GLY A 219 -7.54 -0.45 1.06
N GLN A 220 -6.88 -0.35 2.23
CA GLN A 220 -5.49 -0.85 2.40
C GLN A 220 -5.44 -2.34 2.75
N VAL A 221 -6.47 -2.89 3.38
CA VAL A 221 -6.40 -4.21 3.99
C VAL A 221 -7.39 -5.17 3.35
N ARG A 222 -8.69 -4.90 3.44
CA ARG A 222 -9.71 -5.91 3.10
C ARG A 222 -9.89 -6.10 1.60
N ALA A 223 -10.11 -5.02 0.85
CA ALA A 223 -10.28 -5.08 -0.59
C ALA A 223 -9.07 -5.69 -1.32
N PRO A 224 -7.81 -5.28 -1.05
CA PRO A 224 -6.67 -5.82 -1.77
C PRO A 224 -6.32 -7.26 -1.40
N SER A 225 -6.47 -7.65 -0.12
CA SER A 225 -6.28 -9.04 0.28
C SER A 225 -7.30 -9.96 -0.40
N ARG A 226 -8.56 -9.53 -0.47
CA ARG A 226 -9.63 -10.26 -1.17
C ARG A 226 -9.41 -10.31 -2.67
N LEU A 227 -9.02 -9.20 -3.29
CA LEU A 227 -8.69 -9.15 -4.72
C LEU A 227 -7.55 -10.11 -5.06
N LEU A 228 -6.50 -10.14 -4.24
CA LEU A 228 -5.36 -11.04 -4.42
C LEU A 228 -5.80 -12.51 -4.36
N VAL A 229 -6.59 -12.89 -3.35
CA VAL A 229 -7.09 -14.27 -3.21
C VAL A 229 -8.05 -14.63 -4.34
N ASP A 230 -8.90 -13.70 -4.76
CA ASP A 230 -9.84 -13.90 -5.86
C ASP A 230 -9.12 -14.13 -7.20
N GLN A 231 -8.05 -13.38 -7.47
CA GLN A 231 -7.20 -13.58 -8.64
C GLN A 231 -6.52 -14.95 -8.65
N LEU A 232 -5.98 -15.38 -7.50
CA LEU A 232 -5.38 -16.71 -7.35
C LEU A 232 -6.41 -17.83 -7.57
N ARG A 233 -7.63 -17.64 -7.09
CA ARG A 233 -8.74 -18.56 -7.31
C ARG A 233 -9.11 -18.66 -8.80
N HIS A 234 -9.20 -17.54 -9.52
CA HIS A 234 -9.51 -17.53 -10.95
C HIS A 234 -8.44 -18.20 -11.81
N ALA A 235 -7.19 -18.21 -11.36
CA ALA A 235 -6.10 -18.91 -12.02
C ALA A 235 -5.97 -20.40 -11.62
N ASN A 236 -6.96 -20.97 -10.93
CA ASN A 236 -6.95 -22.37 -10.47
C ASN A 236 -5.77 -22.75 -9.55
N VAL A 237 -5.22 -21.79 -8.81
CA VAL A 237 -4.18 -22.09 -7.81
C VAL A 237 -4.78 -23.02 -6.73
N PRO A 238 -4.09 -24.12 -6.36
CA PRO A 238 -4.57 -25.02 -5.32
C PRO A 238 -4.87 -24.28 -4.01
N LEU A 239 -6.03 -24.54 -3.41
CA LEU A 239 -6.42 -23.97 -2.11
C LEU A 239 -5.45 -24.36 -0.99
N SER A 240 -4.70 -25.46 -1.14
CA SER A 240 -3.63 -25.87 -0.23
C SER A 240 -2.46 -24.88 -0.19
N HIS A 241 -2.32 -24.00 -1.18
CA HIS A 241 -1.26 -22.99 -1.25
C HIS A 241 -1.73 -21.61 -0.78
N VAL A 242 -3.02 -21.41 -0.48
CA VAL A 242 -3.57 -20.11 -0.08
C VAL A 242 -4.27 -20.25 1.27
N HIS A 243 -3.65 -19.73 2.31
CA HIS A 243 -4.17 -19.75 3.66
C HIS A 243 -4.63 -18.35 4.08
N ARG A 244 -5.93 -18.19 4.33
CA ARG A 244 -6.52 -16.93 4.79
C ARG A 244 -6.98 -17.05 6.24
N TYR A 245 -6.52 -16.12 7.08
CA TYR A 245 -6.89 -16.05 8.50
C TYR A 245 -7.54 -14.70 8.84
N LEU A 246 -8.62 -14.77 9.61
CA LEU A 246 -9.22 -13.61 10.27
C LEU A 246 -8.88 -13.67 11.75
N ILE A 247 -8.06 -12.74 12.21
CA ILE A 247 -7.66 -12.65 13.62
C ILE A 247 -8.74 -11.85 14.35
N SER A 248 -9.40 -12.52 15.30
CA SER A 248 -10.50 -12.00 16.13
C SER A 248 -10.01 -11.25 17.35
#